data_AF-A0A2G9MT70-F1
#
_entry.id   AF-A0A2G9MT70-F1
#
_cell.length_a   1.000
_cell.length_b   1.000
_cell.length_c   1.000
_cell.angle_alpha   90.00
_cell.angle_beta   90.00
_cell.angle_gamma   90.00
#
_symmetry.space_group_name_H-M   'P 1'
#
loop_
_entity.id
_entity.type
_entity.pdbx_description
1 polymer ?
#
loop_
_entity_poly.entity_id
_entity_poly.type
_entity_poly.pdbx_seq_one_letter_code
_entity_poly.pdbx_strand_id
1 'polypeptide(L)'
;SLDEMITKSALDAGFAGSSTDIGARTHDLEGSGTIPHALVLAYGSTVEAAKAFNKYVDEKVPRIVLIDTFNREISDTLATCYALGNKLAGIRIDTCGENICEKGTENNGTNYETGHGVTIENVRNVRQALDANGFQHVKIYVSSGFGKVDKVKAFVEAEKKYGRLVDGFGIGGLFDARFATADVVRKNGQLFSKTGRYEKPTEKLMEVF
;
A
#
# COMPACT_ATOMS: atom_id res chain seq x y z
N SER A 1 -4.61 -21.25 14.95
CA SER A 1 -5.83 -20.77 14.24
C SER A 1 -5.64 -20.96 12.73
N LEU A 2 -6.66 -20.73 11.88
CA LEU A 2 -6.46 -20.79 10.42
C LEU A 2 -5.41 -19.77 9.94
N ASP A 3 -5.43 -18.57 10.51
CA ASP A 3 -4.45 -17.51 10.23
C ASP A 3 -2.99 -17.95 10.55
N GLU A 4 -2.81 -18.61 11.70
CA GLU A 4 -1.53 -19.19 12.10
C GLU A 4 -1.02 -20.24 11.10
N MET A 5 -1.90 -21.15 10.64
CA MET A 5 -1.55 -22.18 9.67
C MET A 5 -1.16 -21.60 8.30
N ILE A 6 -1.95 -20.63 7.82
CA ILE A 6 -1.70 -19.93 6.56
C ILE A 6 -0.38 -19.19 6.62
N THR A 7 -0.19 -18.39 7.67
CA THR A 7 1.03 -17.60 7.84
C THR A 7 2.26 -18.51 7.96
N LYS A 8 2.18 -19.57 8.77
CA LYS A 8 3.29 -20.53 8.89
C LYS A 8 3.70 -21.06 7.53
N SER A 9 2.72 -21.47 6.71
CA SER A 9 2.99 -22.00 5.37
C SER A 9 3.64 -20.97 4.45
N ALA A 10 3.24 -19.70 4.54
CA ALA A 10 3.86 -18.61 3.78
C ALA A 10 5.31 -18.35 4.24
N LEU A 11 5.56 -18.32 5.55
CA LEU A 11 6.89 -18.11 6.11
C LEU A 11 7.83 -19.28 5.79
N ASP A 12 7.36 -20.54 5.90
CA ASP A 12 8.10 -21.74 5.49
C ASP A 12 8.50 -21.67 3.99
N ALA A 13 7.68 -21.00 3.16
CA ALA A 13 7.92 -20.81 1.73
C ALA A 13 8.82 -19.60 1.39
N GLY A 14 9.35 -18.89 2.40
CA GLY A 14 10.34 -17.81 2.22
C GLY A 14 9.78 -16.39 2.30
N PHE A 15 8.55 -16.21 2.81
CA PHE A 15 8.05 -14.86 3.11
C PHE A 15 8.78 -14.27 4.32
N ALA A 16 9.06 -12.96 4.28
CA ALA A 16 9.90 -12.31 5.28
C ALA A 16 9.17 -11.98 6.60
N GLY A 17 7.83 -12.04 6.63
CA GLY A 17 7.03 -11.65 7.79
C GLY A 17 5.53 -11.79 7.56
N SER A 18 4.74 -11.40 8.55
CA SER A 18 3.27 -11.46 8.51
C SER A 18 2.63 -10.17 9.01
N SER A 19 1.38 -9.96 8.62
CA SER A 19 0.57 -8.83 9.10
C SER A 19 -0.12 -9.09 10.43
N THR A 20 -0.09 -10.33 10.95
CA THR A 20 -0.74 -10.68 12.22
C THR A 20 0.26 -11.27 13.20
N ASP A 21 0.12 -10.91 14.48
CA ASP A 21 0.98 -11.44 15.54
C ASP A 21 0.81 -12.96 15.70
N ILE A 22 -0.43 -13.45 15.57
CA ILE A 22 -0.73 -14.88 15.68
C ILE A 22 -0.04 -15.72 14.60
N GLY A 23 0.12 -15.17 13.41
CA GLY A 23 0.87 -15.81 12.34
C GLY A 23 2.38 -15.65 12.51
N ALA A 24 2.85 -14.43 12.78
CA ALA A 24 4.28 -14.11 12.85
C ALA A 24 5.03 -14.92 13.92
N ARG A 25 4.40 -15.12 15.08
CA ARG A 25 4.97 -15.89 16.20
C ARG A 25 5.26 -17.36 15.89
N THR A 26 4.79 -17.91 14.77
CA THR A 26 5.16 -19.27 14.32
C THR A 26 6.64 -19.40 13.92
N HIS A 27 7.32 -18.28 13.72
CA HIS A 27 8.74 -18.17 13.37
C HIS A 27 9.48 -17.17 14.27
N ASP A 28 8.99 -16.97 15.50
CA ASP A 28 9.56 -16.00 16.45
C ASP A 28 9.65 -14.56 15.89
N LEU A 29 8.69 -14.18 15.03
CA LEU A 29 8.54 -12.84 14.47
C LEU A 29 7.37 -12.11 15.12
N GLU A 30 7.35 -10.78 14.98
CA GLU A 30 6.24 -9.91 15.36
C GLU A 30 5.40 -9.54 14.13
N GLY A 31 4.09 -9.32 14.32
CA GLY A 31 3.23 -8.80 13.28
C GLY A 31 3.70 -7.41 12.84
N SER A 32 3.67 -7.17 11.53
CA SER A 32 4.09 -5.89 10.97
C SER A 32 3.00 -5.26 10.12
N GLY A 33 2.95 -3.93 10.12
CA GLY A 33 1.93 -3.18 9.39
C GLY A 33 2.40 -1.80 9.01
N THR A 34 1.64 -1.16 8.13
CA THR A 34 1.87 0.22 7.71
C THR A 34 0.61 1.04 8.00
N ILE A 35 0.66 2.35 7.76
CA ILE A 35 -0.53 3.21 7.89
C ILE A 35 -1.66 2.71 6.97
N PRO A 36 -2.89 2.47 7.48
CA PRO A 36 -4.03 2.09 6.64
C PRO A 36 -4.75 3.30 6.03
N HIS A 37 -5.47 3.11 4.93
CA HIS A 37 -6.32 4.17 4.33
C HIS A 37 -7.31 4.78 5.30
N ALA A 38 -7.89 3.97 6.20
CA ALA A 38 -8.84 4.45 7.21
C ALA A 38 -8.25 5.56 8.08
N LEU A 39 -6.95 5.48 8.43
CA LEU A 39 -6.29 6.54 9.19
C LEU A 39 -6.15 7.81 8.36
N VAL A 40 -5.73 7.69 7.10
CA VAL A 40 -5.61 8.82 6.17
C VAL A 40 -6.97 9.52 5.99
N LEU A 41 -8.05 8.74 5.84
CA LEU A 41 -9.41 9.27 5.70
C LEU A 41 -9.90 9.92 7.00
N ALA A 42 -9.58 9.36 8.16
CA ALA A 42 -9.90 9.96 9.46
C ALA A 42 -9.28 11.36 9.61
N TYR A 43 -8.05 11.57 9.16
CA TYR A 43 -7.42 12.89 9.13
C TYR A 43 -7.81 13.73 7.90
N GLY A 44 -8.27 13.09 6.83
CA GLY A 44 -8.55 13.75 5.54
C GLY A 44 -7.29 14.22 4.81
N SER A 45 -6.10 13.78 5.25
CA SER A 45 -4.80 14.19 4.70
C SER A 45 -3.76 13.12 4.99
N THR A 46 -3.01 12.72 3.96
CA THR A 46 -1.90 11.78 4.07
C THR A 46 -0.81 12.31 5.02
N VAL A 47 -0.48 13.59 4.89
CA VAL A 47 0.56 14.25 5.71
C VAL A 47 0.14 14.33 7.18
N GLU A 48 -1.10 14.72 7.47
CA GLU A 48 -1.55 14.84 8.86
C GLU A 48 -1.68 13.46 9.53
N ALA A 49 -2.13 12.45 8.79
CA ALA A 49 -2.11 11.07 9.28
C ALA A 49 -0.67 10.58 9.56
N ALA A 50 0.28 10.90 8.69
CA ALA A 50 1.70 10.54 8.86
C ALA A 50 2.33 11.24 10.07
N LYS A 51 2.06 12.53 10.28
CA LYS A 51 2.49 13.28 11.47
C LYS A 51 1.89 12.70 12.75
N ALA A 52 0.60 12.38 12.74
CA ALA A 52 -0.07 11.77 13.88
C ALA A 52 0.52 10.39 14.20
N PHE A 53 0.72 9.53 13.20
CA PHE A 53 1.35 8.23 13.38
C PHE A 53 2.75 8.37 13.97
N ASN A 54 3.56 9.28 13.42
CA ASN A 54 4.90 9.54 13.92
C ASN A 54 4.92 10.03 15.39
N LYS A 55 3.90 10.76 15.83
CA LYS A 55 3.77 11.29 17.19
C LYS A 55 3.33 10.23 18.20
N TYR A 56 2.39 9.35 17.84
CA TYR A 56 1.71 8.48 18.80
C TYR A 56 2.15 7.01 18.77
N VAL A 57 2.77 6.55 17.67
CA VAL A 57 3.24 5.16 17.55
C VAL A 57 4.71 5.06 17.95
N ASP A 58 5.08 3.98 18.64
CA ASP A 58 6.45 3.71 19.10
C ASP A 58 7.47 3.89 17.96
N GLU A 59 8.59 4.57 18.24
CA GLU A 59 9.65 4.89 17.27
C GLU A 59 10.28 3.66 16.60
N LYS A 60 10.19 2.47 17.22
CA LYS A 60 10.66 1.20 16.66
C LYS A 60 9.85 0.77 15.44
N VAL A 61 8.59 1.19 15.31
CA VAL A 61 7.75 0.86 14.15
C VAL A 61 8.17 1.75 12.98
N PRO A 62 8.62 1.21 11.84
CA PRO A 62 9.04 2.04 10.71
C PRO A 62 7.86 2.87 10.19
N ARG A 63 8.12 4.16 9.92
CA ARG A 63 7.10 5.06 9.33
C ARG A 63 7.02 4.74 7.84
N ILE A 64 6.14 3.80 7.49
CA ILE A 64 5.80 3.47 6.11
C ILE A 64 4.39 4.03 5.83
N VAL A 65 4.34 5.06 5.00
CA VAL A 65 3.12 5.86 4.78
C VAL A 65 2.44 5.45 3.48
N LEU A 66 1.13 5.28 3.52
CA LEU A 66 0.32 4.93 2.36
C LEU A 66 -0.03 6.19 1.56
N ILE A 67 0.33 6.24 0.27
CA ILE A 67 0.35 7.49 -0.52
C ILE A 67 -0.73 7.60 -1.62
N ASP A 68 -1.51 6.56 -1.87
CA ASP A 68 -2.50 6.54 -2.97
C ASP A 68 -3.95 6.80 -2.54
N THR A 69 -4.21 7.18 -1.27
CA THR A 69 -5.58 7.38 -0.75
C THR A 69 -6.40 8.33 -1.62
N PHE A 70 -5.79 9.40 -2.11
CA PHE A 70 -6.43 10.40 -2.96
C PHE A 70 -5.97 10.33 -4.43
N ASN A 71 -5.28 9.26 -4.85
CA ASN A 71 -4.70 9.10 -6.19
C ASN A 71 -3.74 10.25 -6.59
N ARG A 72 -2.92 10.65 -5.61
CA ARG A 72 -1.95 11.75 -5.67
C ARG A 72 -0.57 11.24 -5.23
N GLU A 73 -0.16 10.10 -5.77
CA GLU A 73 0.95 9.32 -5.26
C GLU A 73 2.26 10.10 -5.20
N ILE A 74 2.56 10.90 -6.22
CA ILE A 74 3.78 11.72 -6.28
C ILE A 74 3.66 12.91 -5.33
N SER A 75 2.54 13.62 -5.41
CA SER A 75 2.26 14.81 -4.60
C SER A 75 2.29 14.49 -3.10
N ASP A 76 1.58 13.45 -2.68
CA ASP A 76 1.49 13.03 -1.27
C ASP A 76 2.81 12.44 -0.77
N THR A 77 3.55 11.73 -1.63
CA THR A 77 4.91 11.27 -1.31
C THR A 77 5.82 12.45 -0.97
N LEU A 78 5.92 13.43 -1.87
CA LEU A 78 6.80 14.58 -1.65
C LEU A 78 6.38 15.40 -0.43
N ALA A 79 5.09 15.68 -0.28
CA ALA A 79 4.58 16.41 0.88
C ALA A 79 4.88 15.68 2.20
N THR A 80 4.78 14.36 2.22
CA THR A 80 5.12 13.54 3.39
C THR A 80 6.62 13.52 3.67
N CYS A 81 7.45 13.45 2.62
CA CYS A 81 8.91 13.56 2.75
C CYS A 81 9.32 14.89 3.39
N TYR A 82 8.74 16.01 2.93
CA TYR A 82 9.01 17.31 3.53
C TYR A 82 8.52 17.42 4.99
N ALA A 83 7.42 16.76 5.33
CA ALA A 83 6.86 16.82 6.68
C ALA A 83 7.60 15.96 7.72
N LEU A 84 8.12 14.79 7.32
CA LEU A 84 8.76 13.85 8.24
C LEU A 84 10.29 13.80 8.10
N GLY A 85 10.84 14.26 6.97
CA GLY A 85 12.26 14.17 6.67
C GLY A 85 12.81 12.75 6.85
N ASN A 86 13.95 12.63 7.52
CA ASN A 86 14.62 11.36 7.77
C ASN A 86 13.82 10.37 8.65
N LYS A 87 12.71 10.80 9.27
CA LYS A 87 11.83 9.90 10.01
C LYS A 87 10.97 9.04 9.09
N LEU A 88 10.79 9.43 7.82
CA LEU A 88 10.05 8.64 6.83
C LEU A 88 10.92 7.48 6.34
N ALA A 89 10.64 6.27 6.83
CA ALA A 89 11.38 5.07 6.44
C ALA A 89 11.02 4.61 5.02
N GLY A 90 9.77 4.81 4.61
CA GLY A 90 9.31 4.43 3.28
C GLY A 90 7.88 4.86 3.00
N ILE A 91 7.44 4.55 1.79
CA ILE A 91 6.07 4.73 1.34
C ILE A 91 5.49 3.39 0.88
N ARG A 92 4.16 3.25 0.94
CA ARG A 92 3.42 2.13 0.38
C ARG A 92 2.48 2.61 -0.72
N ILE A 93 2.59 1.98 -1.88
CA ILE A 93 1.73 2.20 -3.04
C ILE A 93 0.74 1.05 -3.17
N ASP A 94 -0.55 1.37 -3.08
CA ASP A 94 -1.67 0.43 -3.10
C ASP A 94 -2.77 0.89 -4.07
N THR A 95 -2.40 1.59 -5.15
CA THR A 95 -3.33 2.19 -6.11
C THR A 95 -4.41 1.20 -6.55
N CYS A 96 -5.66 1.66 -6.46
CA CYS A 96 -6.84 0.86 -6.74
C CYS A 96 -6.87 0.42 -8.21
N GLY A 97 -7.32 -0.81 -8.50
CA GLY A 97 -7.35 -1.36 -9.86
C GLY A 97 -8.29 -0.63 -10.83
N GLU A 98 -9.10 0.28 -10.31
CA GLU A 98 -10.01 1.15 -11.03
C GLU A 98 -9.36 2.47 -11.45
N ASN A 99 -8.19 2.84 -10.91
CA ASN A 99 -7.56 4.13 -11.16
C ASN A 99 -6.26 4.00 -11.97
N ILE A 100 -6.00 5.01 -12.79
CA ILE A 100 -4.65 5.32 -13.29
C ILE A 100 -3.98 6.25 -12.27
N CYS A 101 -2.76 5.93 -11.87
CA CYS A 101 -1.99 6.70 -10.89
C CYS A 101 -1.71 8.14 -11.34
N GLU A 102 -1.25 8.99 -10.43
CA GLU A 102 -0.80 10.34 -10.76
C GLU A 102 0.30 10.34 -11.85
N LYS A 103 0.03 11.02 -12.97
CA LYS A 103 0.87 11.03 -14.19
C LYS A 103 1.06 9.66 -14.85
N GLY A 104 0.19 8.69 -14.55
CA GLY A 104 0.14 7.43 -15.27
C GLY A 104 -0.51 7.58 -16.65
N THR A 105 -0.25 6.60 -17.50
CA THR A 105 -0.80 6.50 -18.85
C THR A 105 -1.70 5.26 -18.99
N GLU A 106 -2.54 5.27 -20.01
CA GLU A 106 -3.38 4.13 -20.37
C GLU A 106 -2.54 2.88 -20.68
N ASN A 107 -3.16 1.70 -20.56
CA ASN A 107 -2.48 0.44 -20.85
C ASN A 107 -1.99 0.42 -22.32
N ASN A 108 -0.68 0.27 -22.50
CA ASN A 108 -0.04 0.27 -23.80
C ASN A 108 0.09 -1.14 -24.44
N GLY A 109 -0.55 -2.15 -23.85
CA GLY A 109 -0.48 -3.55 -24.29
C GLY A 109 0.63 -4.37 -23.62
N THR A 110 1.48 -3.74 -22.79
CA THR A 110 2.51 -4.44 -22.01
C THR A 110 2.02 -4.64 -20.58
N ASN A 111 1.99 -5.90 -20.13
CA ASN A 111 1.48 -6.27 -18.81
C ASN A 111 2.16 -5.49 -17.68
N TYR A 112 1.34 -4.80 -16.88
CA TYR A 112 1.73 -4.05 -15.69
C TYR A 112 2.71 -2.88 -15.92
N GLU A 113 3.08 -2.55 -17.17
CA GLU A 113 3.94 -1.39 -17.45
C GLU A 113 3.19 -0.08 -17.19
N THR A 114 1.99 0.06 -17.79
CA THR A 114 1.10 1.22 -17.68
C THR A 114 -0.35 0.77 -17.44
N GLY A 115 -1.27 1.71 -17.25
CA GLY A 115 -2.69 1.45 -17.01
C GLY A 115 -3.10 1.54 -15.54
N HIS A 116 -4.06 0.71 -15.14
CA HIS A 116 -4.71 0.84 -13.85
C HIS A 116 -4.03 0.06 -12.71
N GLY A 117 -4.23 0.54 -11.48
CA GLY A 117 -3.66 -0.03 -10.26
C GLY A 117 -2.17 0.24 -10.12
N VAL A 118 -1.50 -0.56 -9.29
CA VAL A 118 -0.04 -0.45 -9.12
C VAL A 118 0.69 -1.01 -10.34
N THR A 119 1.30 -0.13 -11.12
CA THR A 119 2.06 -0.42 -12.35
C THR A 119 3.55 -0.08 -12.19
N ILE A 120 4.39 -0.51 -13.13
CA ILE A 120 5.82 -0.19 -13.17
C ILE A 120 6.02 1.31 -13.38
N GLU A 121 5.24 1.94 -14.28
CA GLU A 121 5.25 3.39 -14.50
C GLU A 121 4.91 4.15 -13.22
N ASN A 122 3.91 3.70 -12.46
CA ASN A 122 3.54 4.31 -11.19
C ASN A 122 4.73 4.36 -10.22
N VAL A 123 5.42 3.23 -10.01
CA VAL A 123 6.57 3.15 -9.13
C VAL A 123 7.74 3.97 -9.65
N ARG A 124 8.02 3.93 -10.95
CA ARG A 124 9.09 4.70 -11.59
C ARG A 124 8.88 6.21 -11.44
N ASN A 125 7.66 6.69 -11.67
CA ASN A 125 7.33 8.11 -11.54
C ASN A 125 7.55 8.59 -10.09
N VAL A 126 7.16 7.79 -9.10
CA VAL A 126 7.37 8.10 -7.68
C VAL A 126 8.87 8.06 -7.32
N ARG A 127 9.60 7.03 -7.77
CA ARG A 127 11.05 6.91 -7.55
C ARG A 127 11.81 8.10 -8.13
N GLN A 128 11.50 8.47 -9.38
CA GLN A 128 12.11 9.64 -10.04
C GLN A 128 11.81 10.94 -9.29
N ALA A 129 10.58 11.12 -8.80
CA ALA A 129 10.23 12.30 -8.02
C ALA A 129 10.98 12.36 -6.69
N LEU A 130 11.10 11.24 -5.97
CA LEU A 130 11.89 11.16 -4.75
C LEU A 130 13.37 11.51 -5.01
N ASP A 131 13.96 10.92 -6.05
CA ASP A 131 15.38 11.10 -6.37
C ASP A 131 15.69 12.53 -6.80
N ALA A 132 14.82 13.14 -7.61
CA ALA A 132 14.94 14.53 -8.03
C ALA A 132 14.86 15.53 -6.86
N ASN A 133 14.31 15.11 -5.71
CA ASN A 133 14.18 15.94 -4.52
C ASN A 133 15.12 15.49 -3.37
N GLY A 134 16.08 14.59 -3.63
CA GLY A 134 17.07 14.17 -2.62
C GLY A 134 16.55 13.17 -1.57
N PHE A 135 15.45 12.47 -1.85
CA PHE A 135 14.83 11.49 -0.95
C PHE A 135 15.14 10.04 -1.34
N GLN A 136 16.39 9.76 -1.76
CA GLN A 136 16.85 8.41 -2.13
C GLN A 136 16.75 7.40 -0.99
N HIS A 137 16.77 7.88 0.27
CA HIS A 137 16.68 7.03 1.45
C HIS A 137 15.28 6.45 1.69
N VAL A 138 14.24 7.05 1.10
CA VAL A 138 12.85 6.61 1.28
C VAL A 138 12.62 5.35 0.45
N LYS A 139 12.30 4.25 1.14
CA LYS A 139 12.02 2.95 0.53
C LYS A 139 10.62 2.91 -0.10
N ILE A 140 10.45 2.12 -1.15
CA ILE A 140 9.15 1.94 -1.82
C ILE A 140 8.63 0.52 -1.61
N TYR A 141 7.48 0.42 -0.97
CA TYR A 141 6.74 -0.83 -0.81
C TYR A 141 5.51 -0.80 -1.70
N VAL A 142 5.14 -1.95 -2.27
CA VAL A 142 3.96 -2.08 -3.12
C VAL A 142 3.03 -3.17 -2.61
N SER A 143 1.73 -2.96 -2.75
CA SER A 143 0.71 -3.97 -2.47
C SER A 143 -0.37 -3.96 -3.56
N SER A 144 -1.47 -4.71 -3.36
CA SER A 144 -2.57 -4.88 -4.33
C SER A 144 -2.22 -5.72 -5.58
N GLY A 145 -2.76 -6.94 -5.61
CA GLY A 145 -2.69 -7.83 -6.77
C GLY A 145 -1.38 -8.59 -6.97
N PHE A 146 -0.43 -8.48 -6.03
CA PHE A 146 0.87 -9.20 -6.09
C PHE A 146 0.80 -10.68 -5.69
N GLY A 147 -0.38 -11.21 -5.37
CA GLY A 147 -0.60 -12.67 -5.34
C GLY A 147 -0.49 -13.30 -6.73
N LYS A 148 -0.59 -12.51 -7.80
CA LYS A 148 -0.36 -12.95 -9.17
C LYS A 148 1.14 -12.96 -9.48
N VAL A 149 1.69 -14.16 -9.71
CA VAL A 149 3.14 -14.37 -9.92
C VAL A 149 3.68 -13.62 -11.14
N ASP A 150 2.88 -13.48 -12.19
CA ASP A 150 3.22 -12.70 -13.40
C ASP A 150 3.45 -11.21 -13.09
N LYS A 151 2.68 -10.62 -12.16
CA LYS A 151 2.88 -9.24 -11.71
C LYS A 151 4.22 -9.09 -10.99
N VAL A 152 4.55 -10.00 -10.08
CA VAL A 152 5.86 -10.00 -9.39
C VAL A 152 7.00 -10.14 -10.41
N LYS A 153 6.88 -11.08 -11.36
CA LYS A 153 7.86 -11.26 -12.43
C LYS A 153 8.04 -10.00 -13.29
N ALA A 154 6.95 -9.32 -13.66
CA ALA A 154 7.02 -8.08 -14.44
C ALA A 154 7.84 -6.99 -13.71
N PHE A 155 7.63 -6.83 -12.40
CA PHE A 155 8.42 -5.91 -11.59
C PHE A 155 9.90 -6.30 -11.52
N VAL A 156 10.22 -7.58 -11.29
CA VAL A 156 11.61 -8.08 -11.26
C VAL A 156 12.30 -7.87 -12.61
N GLU A 157 11.63 -8.13 -13.74
CA GLU A 157 12.18 -7.86 -15.06
C GLU A 157 12.38 -6.36 -15.31
N ALA A 158 11.46 -5.52 -14.84
CA ALA A 158 11.60 -4.07 -14.93
C ALA A 158 12.80 -3.55 -14.14
N GLU A 159 13.11 -4.15 -12.98
CA GLU A 159 14.29 -3.76 -12.19
C GLU A 159 15.62 -4.02 -12.91
N LYS A 160 15.68 -5.04 -13.78
CA LYS A 160 16.87 -5.27 -14.65
C LYS A 160 17.09 -4.12 -15.63
N LYS A 161 16.03 -3.43 -16.03
CA LYS A 161 16.07 -2.32 -17.00
C LYS A 161 16.25 -0.97 -16.33
N TYR A 162 15.59 -0.74 -15.20
CA TYR A 162 15.47 0.58 -14.58
C TYR A 162 16.23 0.72 -13.25
N GLY A 163 16.90 -0.36 -12.79
CA GLY A 163 17.45 -0.43 -11.44
C GLY A 163 16.39 -0.79 -10.41
N ARG A 164 16.76 -0.85 -9.12
CA ARG A 164 15.83 -1.22 -8.04
C ARG A 164 14.65 -0.25 -7.99
N LEU A 165 13.44 -0.77 -8.08
CA LEU A 165 12.18 -0.04 -8.06
C LEU A 165 11.44 -0.22 -6.75
N VAL A 166 11.53 -1.41 -6.15
CA VAL A 166 10.78 -1.77 -4.94
C VAL A 166 11.69 -2.38 -3.87
N ASP A 167 11.38 -2.06 -2.62
CA ASP A 167 12.07 -2.55 -1.43
C ASP A 167 11.33 -3.71 -0.76
N GLY A 168 10.04 -3.87 -1.04
CA GLY A 168 9.25 -5.00 -0.56
C GLY A 168 7.84 -5.05 -1.13
N PHE A 169 7.23 -6.24 -1.03
CA PHE A 169 5.88 -6.51 -1.51
C PHE A 169 4.97 -6.91 -0.35
N GLY A 170 3.82 -6.26 -0.25
CA GLY A 170 2.68 -6.74 0.53
C GLY A 170 1.84 -7.68 -0.33
N ILE A 171 1.94 -8.98 -0.05
CA ILE A 171 1.28 -10.01 -0.86
C ILE A 171 0.16 -10.65 -0.03
N GLY A 172 -1.07 -10.46 -0.50
CA GLY A 172 -2.24 -11.23 -0.09
C GLY A 172 -2.82 -11.99 -1.27
N GLY A 173 -3.92 -12.72 -1.05
CA GLY A 173 -4.61 -13.44 -2.13
C GLY A 173 -3.76 -14.54 -2.78
N LEU A 174 -2.85 -15.16 -2.00
CA LEU A 174 -2.01 -16.28 -2.46
C LEU A 174 -2.82 -17.56 -2.72
N PHE A 175 -3.92 -17.71 -2.00
CA PHE A 175 -4.83 -18.84 -2.09
C PHE A 175 -6.23 -18.30 -2.38
N ASP A 176 -7.02 -19.11 -3.08
CA ASP A 176 -8.41 -18.78 -3.33
C ASP A 176 -9.15 -18.65 -1.99
N ALA A 177 -9.71 -17.47 -1.75
CA ALA A 177 -10.38 -17.15 -0.51
C ALA A 177 -11.53 -16.20 -0.81
N ARG A 178 -12.65 -16.42 -0.12
CA ARG A 178 -13.77 -15.49 -0.11
C ARG A 178 -13.56 -14.53 1.04
N PHE A 179 -13.24 -13.29 0.72
CA PHE A 179 -13.08 -12.22 1.68
C PHE A 179 -13.93 -11.01 1.27
N ALA A 180 -14.38 -10.25 2.26
CA ALA A 180 -14.94 -8.93 2.07
C ALA A 180 -13.87 -7.90 2.38
N THR A 181 -13.83 -6.80 1.63
CA THR A 181 -13.06 -5.62 2.01
C THR A 181 -13.97 -4.64 2.74
N ALA A 182 -13.42 -3.92 3.70
CA ALA A 182 -14.10 -2.83 4.39
C ALA A 182 -13.36 -1.53 4.05
N ASP A 183 -14.08 -0.62 3.41
CA ASP A 183 -13.57 0.69 3.02
C ASP A 183 -14.46 1.77 3.66
N VAL A 184 -13.85 2.86 4.14
CA VAL A 184 -14.60 4.04 4.58
C VAL A 184 -15.21 4.70 3.34
N VAL A 185 -16.54 4.86 3.34
CA VAL A 185 -17.29 5.49 2.24
C VAL A 185 -17.99 6.80 2.64
N ARG A 186 -18.12 7.05 3.95
CA ARG A 186 -18.62 8.29 4.53
C ARG A 186 -17.80 8.72 5.73
N LYS A 187 -17.69 10.03 5.92
CA LYS A 187 -17.11 10.68 7.11
C LYS A 187 -18.05 11.77 7.58
N ASN A 188 -18.50 11.73 8.84
CA ASN A 188 -19.46 12.67 9.41
C ASN A 188 -20.71 12.86 8.53
N GLY A 189 -21.25 11.76 8.00
CA GLY A 189 -22.42 11.76 7.11
C GLY A 189 -22.16 12.19 5.66
N GLN A 190 -20.99 12.75 5.34
CA GLN A 190 -20.63 13.19 3.98
C GLN A 190 -19.90 12.09 3.21
N LEU A 191 -20.12 12.00 1.90
CA LEU A 191 -19.40 11.07 1.02
C LEU A 191 -17.89 11.38 1.07
N PHE A 192 -17.10 10.40 1.50
CA PHE A 192 -15.66 10.55 1.65
C PHE A 192 -14.99 9.17 1.68
N SER A 193 -14.20 8.87 0.65
CA SER A 193 -13.61 7.55 0.43
C SER A 193 -12.23 7.63 -0.22
N LYS A 194 -11.49 6.52 -0.18
CA LYS A 194 -10.31 6.31 -1.05
C LYS A 194 -10.74 6.45 -2.51
N THR A 195 -9.95 7.11 -3.35
CA THR A 195 -10.23 7.23 -4.79
C THR A 195 -10.41 5.85 -5.42
N GLY A 196 -11.47 5.67 -6.22
CA GLY A 196 -11.85 4.38 -6.81
C GLY A 196 -12.80 3.54 -5.94
N ARG A 197 -13.10 3.98 -4.70
CA ARG A 197 -14.12 3.40 -3.83
C ARG A 197 -15.31 4.34 -3.66
N TYR A 198 -16.50 3.78 -3.55
CA TYR A 198 -17.75 4.52 -3.38
C TYR A 198 -18.75 3.71 -2.58
N GLU A 199 -19.68 4.40 -1.92
CA GLU A 199 -20.82 3.77 -1.25
C GLU A 199 -21.66 3.03 -2.29
N LYS A 200 -21.92 1.74 -2.04
CA LYS A 200 -22.82 0.92 -2.85
C LYS A 200 -24.15 0.81 -2.09
N PRO A 201 -25.21 1.52 -2.49
CA PRO A 201 -26.50 1.43 -1.83
C PRO A 201 -27.00 -0.01 -1.83
N THR A 202 -27.45 -0.48 -0.68
CA THR A 202 -28.12 -1.79 -0.60
C THR A 202 -29.10 -1.80 0.56
N GLU A 203 -30.31 -2.28 0.27
CA GLU A 203 -31.40 -2.45 1.24
C GLU A 203 -31.12 -3.60 2.24
N LYS A 204 -30.03 -4.35 2.04
CA LYS A 204 -29.65 -5.48 2.89
C LYS A 204 -28.82 -5.06 4.11
N LEU A 205 -28.40 -3.80 4.21
CA LEU A 205 -27.67 -3.31 5.38
C LEU A 205 -28.62 -3.17 6.56
N MET A 206 -28.20 -3.70 7.70
CA MET A 206 -28.86 -3.47 8.98
C MET A 206 -27.84 -2.88 9.94
N GLU A 207 -28.30 -1.98 10.80
CA GLU A 207 -27.47 -1.46 11.88
C GLU A 207 -27.19 -2.58 12.89
N VAL A 208 -25.91 -2.77 13.22
CA VAL A 208 -25.46 -3.75 14.21
C VAL A 208 -24.81 -2.96 15.33
N PHE A 209 -25.41 -3.01 16.52
CA PHE A 209 -24.95 -2.35 17.74
C PHE A 209 -24.21 -3.32 18.65
#